data_AF-A0A3E0NXF2-F1
#
_entry.id   AF-A0A3E0NXF2-F1
#
_cell.length_a   1.000
_cell.length_b   1.000
_cell.length_c   1.000
_cell.angle_alpha   90.00
_cell.angle_beta   90.00
_cell.angle_gamma   90.00
#
_symmetry.space_group_name_H-M   'P 1'
#
loop_
_entity.id
_entity.type
_entity.pdbx_description
1 polymer ?
#
loop_
_entity_poly.entity_id
_entity_poly.type
_entity_poly.pdbx_seq_one_letter_code
_entity_poly.pdbx_strand_id
1 'polypeptide(L)'
;MDLSDLQDDWVALVDRSYQVGYDVLSPDERTWLNAQSLLQALENGGLISFFYNSGADHLEDTKKALERLGLVEMQQLLDGVCDLFPDGVPGDIDARNDVISSWPDDGSVDEVLTALDDRALAQSDAFADRIVTFVGDSGLARQRASR
;
A
#
# COMPACT_ATOMS: atom_id res chain seq x y z
N MET A 1 9.75 -18.16 -5.23
CA MET A 1 8.52 -17.42 -5.49
C MET A 1 8.85 -15.98 -5.22
N ASP A 2 8.56 -15.09 -6.15
CA ASP A 2 8.64 -13.64 -5.97
C ASP A 2 7.33 -12.97 -6.41
N LEU A 3 7.24 -11.64 -6.38
CA LEU A 3 6.03 -10.93 -6.80
C LEU A 3 5.70 -11.13 -8.29
N SER A 4 6.70 -11.36 -9.13
CA SER A 4 6.49 -11.62 -10.56
C SER A 4 5.84 -12.97 -10.81
N ASP A 5 6.14 -13.97 -9.97
CA ASP A 5 5.47 -15.28 -9.98
C ASP A 5 3.98 -15.15 -9.63
N LEU A 6 3.60 -14.14 -8.84
CA LEU A 6 2.23 -13.87 -8.39
C LEU A 6 1.45 -12.93 -9.31
N GLN A 7 2.06 -12.42 -10.39
CA GLN A 7 1.48 -11.34 -11.21
C GLN A 7 0.08 -11.66 -11.78
N ASP A 8 -0.13 -12.90 -12.26
CA ASP A 8 -1.43 -13.28 -12.83
C ASP A 8 -2.53 -13.33 -11.76
N ASP A 9 -2.19 -13.83 -10.56
CA ASP A 9 -3.12 -13.90 -9.43
C ASP A 9 -3.38 -12.51 -8.85
N TRP A 10 -2.36 -11.65 -8.83
CA TRP A 10 -2.49 -10.24 -8.47
C TRP A 10 -3.50 -9.53 -9.38
N VAL A 11 -3.32 -9.63 -10.71
CA VAL A 11 -4.24 -9.03 -11.68
C VAL A 11 -5.66 -9.56 -11.48
N ALA A 12 -5.82 -10.86 -11.26
CA ALA A 12 -7.14 -11.45 -11.02
C ALA A 12 -7.80 -10.95 -9.73
N LEU A 13 -7.02 -10.72 -8.66
CA LEU A 13 -7.52 -10.14 -7.41
C LEU A 13 -7.98 -8.69 -7.62
N VAL A 14 -7.17 -7.88 -8.30
CA VAL A 14 -7.50 -6.48 -8.63
C VAL A 14 -8.75 -6.42 -9.52
N ASP A 15 -8.82 -7.21 -10.58
CA ASP A 15 -9.99 -7.27 -11.46
C ASP A 15 -11.25 -7.66 -10.68
N ARG A 16 -11.13 -8.63 -9.77
CA ARG A 16 -12.23 -9.04 -8.90
C ARG A 16 -12.66 -7.91 -7.98
N SER A 17 -11.73 -7.19 -7.34
CA SER A 17 -12.08 -6.08 -6.44
C SER A 17 -12.88 -5.00 -7.18
N TYR A 18 -12.56 -4.73 -8.44
CA TYR A 18 -13.33 -3.80 -9.28
C TYR A 18 -14.70 -4.37 -9.71
N GLN A 19 -14.79 -5.66 -10.00
CA GLN A 19 -16.03 -6.28 -10.49
C GLN A 19 -17.09 -6.51 -9.41
N VAL A 20 -16.69 -6.97 -8.23
CA VAL A 20 -17.62 -7.34 -7.15
C VAL A 20 -17.58 -6.39 -5.95
N GLY A 21 -16.62 -5.47 -5.93
CA GLY A 21 -16.42 -4.52 -4.83
C GLY A 21 -15.46 -5.03 -3.76
N TYR A 22 -14.74 -4.10 -3.15
CA TYR A 22 -13.74 -4.35 -2.10
C TYR A 22 -14.31 -5.09 -0.89
N ASP A 23 -15.53 -4.75 -0.45
CA ASP A 23 -16.13 -5.32 0.76
C ASP A 23 -16.44 -6.83 0.66
N VAL A 24 -16.48 -7.36 -0.57
CA VAL A 24 -16.71 -8.79 -0.83
C VAL A 24 -15.42 -9.61 -0.67
N LEU A 25 -14.26 -8.96 -0.65
CA LEU A 25 -12.98 -9.61 -0.47
C LEU A 25 -12.83 -10.19 0.94
N SER A 26 -12.27 -11.40 1.00
CA SER A 26 -11.86 -12.01 2.27
C SER A 26 -10.81 -11.16 2.98
N PRO A 27 -10.62 -11.33 4.30
CA PRO A 27 -9.58 -10.62 5.04
C PRO A 27 -8.18 -10.80 4.43
N ASP A 28 -7.87 -11.98 3.89
CA ASP A 28 -6.55 -12.29 3.30
C ASP A 28 -6.37 -11.62 1.94
N GLU A 29 -7.41 -11.65 1.10
CA GLU A 29 -7.44 -10.90 -0.16
C GLU A 29 -7.25 -9.39 0.08
N ARG A 30 -7.92 -8.81 1.09
CA ARG A 30 -7.75 -7.39 1.44
C ARG A 30 -6.35 -7.09 1.95
N THR A 31 -5.78 -8.00 2.74
CA THR A 31 -4.40 -7.84 3.25
C THR A 31 -3.41 -7.82 2.11
N TRP A 32 -3.55 -8.74 1.15
CA TRP A 32 -2.72 -8.75 -0.05
C TRP A 32 -2.94 -7.51 -0.90
N LEU A 33 -4.19 -7.17 -1.22
CA LEU A 33 -4.56 -6.01 -2.04
C LEU A 33 -3.94 -4.71 -1.51
N ASN A 34 -4.12 -4.43 -0.22
CA ASN A 34 -3.66 -3.18 0.37
C ASN A 34 -2.14 -3.13 0.50
N ALA A 35 -1.51 -4.23 0.93
CA ALA A 35 -0.06 -4.29 1.09
C ALA A 35 0.67 -4.11 -0.25
N GLN A 36 0.25 -4.85 -1.30
CA GLN A 36 0.88 -4.76 -2.61
C GLN A 36 0.55 -3.44 -3.33
N SER A 37 -0.66 -2.88 -3.14
CA SER A 37 -0.97 -1.54 -3.64
C SER A 37 -0.07 -0.46 -3.01
N LEU A 38 0.20 -0.54 -1.70
CA LEU A 38 1.12 0.39 -1.04
C LEU A 38 2.56 0.25 -1.57
N LEU A 39 3.05 -0.99 -1.72
CA LEU A 39 4.37 -1.24 -2.29
C LEU A 39 4.49 -0.69 -3.71
N GLN A 40 3.48 -0.91 -4.56
CA GLN A 40 3.47 -0.36 -5.92
C GLN A 40 3.39 1.17 -5.94
N ALA A 41 2.67 1.80 -5.00
CA ALA A 41 2.65 3.25 -4.88
C ALA A 41 4.05 3.79 -4.51
N LEU A 42 4.70 3.16 -3.53
CA LEU A 42 6.05 3.49 -3.11
C LEU A 42 7.05 3.41 -4.28
N GLU A 43 7.02 2.32 -5.04
CA GLU A 43 7.94 2.09 -6.17
C GLU A 43 7.71 3.05 -7.35
N ASN A 44 6.47 3.51 -7.56
CA ASN A 44 6.11 4.32 -8.72
C ASN A 44 6.09 5.83 -8.44
N GLY A 45 6.13 6.26 -7.17
CA GLY A 45 6.14 7.68 -6.85
C GLY A 45 6.15 8.00 -5.35
N GLY A 46 6.78 7.14 -4.53
CA GLY A 46 6.90 7.36 -3.09
C GLY A 46 5.62 7.08 -2.31
N LEU A 47 5.70 7.16 -0.99
CA LEU A 47 4.57 6.97 -0.09
C LEU A 47 3.46 7.99 -0.37
N ILE A 48 3.78 9.20 -0.78
CA ILE A 48 2.75 10.22 -1.09
C ILE A 48 1.84 9.79 -2.26
N SER A 49 2.35 9.01 -3.22
CA SER A 49 1.54 8.48 -4.32
C SER A 49 0.41 7.57 -3.86
N PHE A 50 0.51 6.97 -2.68
CA PHE A 50 -0.57 6.20 -2.07
C PHE A 50 -1.76 7.11 -1.69
N PHE A 51 -1.48 8.35 -1.26
CA PHE A 51 -2.49 9.33 -0.83
C PHE A 51 -3.10 10.11 -2.00
N TYR A 52 -2.32 10.39 -3.04
CA TYR A 52 -2.81 11.04 -4.27
C TYR A 52 -3.85 10.19 -5.03
N ASN A 53 -3.83 8.87 -4.82
CA ASN A 53 -4.64 7.91 -5.54
C ASN A 53 -5.64 7.19 -4.61
N SER A 54 -6.32 6.17 -5.12
CA SER A 54 -7.30 5.37 -4.37
C SER A 54 -6.70 4.45 -3.31
N GLY A 55 -5.37 4.35 -3.21
CA GLY A 55 -4.71 3.51 -2.19
C GLY A 55 -5.17 3.88 -0.77
N ALA A 56 -5.20 5.18 -0.47
CA ALA A 56 -5.60 5.68 0.83
C ALA A 56 -7.12 5.61 1.12
N ASP A 57 -7.97 5.22 0.15
CA ASP A 57 -9.41 5.00 0.40
C ASP A 57 -9.63 3.87 1.42
N HIS A 58 -8.65 2.96 1.54
CA HIS A 58 -8.63 1.85 2.49
C HIS A 58 -7.49 1.97 3.51
N LEU A 59 -7.06 3.20 3.85
CA LEU A 59 -5.93 3.47 4.75
C LEU A 59 -5.91 2.61 6.03
N GLU A 60 -7.03 2.52 6.74
CA GLU A 60 -7.12 1.74 7.98
C GLU A 60 -6.95 0.23 7.75
N ASP A 61 -7.45 -0.29 6.63
CA ASP A 61 -7.23 -1.69 6.27
C ASP A 61 -5.81 -1.93 5.76
N THR A 62 -5.16 -0.93 5.16
CA THR A 62 -3.72 -0.96 4.84
C THR A 62 -2.88 -1.02 6.11
N LYS A 63 -3.19 -0.22 7.14
CA LYS A 63 -2.50 -0.29 8.44
C LYS A 63 -2.65 -1.67 9.09
N LYS A 64 -3.86 -2.24 9.08
CA LYS A 64 -4.08 -3.63 9.55
C LYS A 64 -3.32 -4.65 8.72
N ALA A 65 -3.21 -4.46 7.40
CA ALA A 65 -2.43 -5.35 6.55
C ALA A 65 -0.95 -5.33 6.94
N LEU A 66 -0.37 -4.15 7.17
CA LEU A 66 1.01 -4.00 7.64
C LEU A 66 1.22 -4.66 9.01
N GLU A 67 0.27 -4.49 9.94
CA GLU A 67 0.29 -5.18 11.23
C GLU A 67 0.28 -6.71 11.06
N ARG A 68 -0.62 -7.25 10.22
CA ARG A 68 -0.71 -8.69 9.94
C ARG A 68 0.57 -9.26 9.33
N LEU A 69 1.27 -8.48 8.51
CA LEU A 69 2.53 -8.85 7.89
C LEU A 69 3.75 -8.67 8.82
N GLY A 70 3.56 -8.03 9.97
CA GLY A 70 4.61 -7.68 10.92
C GLY A 70 5.52 -6.55 10.44
N LEU A 71 5.03 -5.68 9.56
CA LEU A 71 5.76 -4.58 8.93
C LEU A 71 5.65 -3.28 9.74
N VAL A 72 6.06 -3.35 11.00
CA VAL A 72 5.91 -2.25 11.97
C VAL A 72 6.61 -0.96 11.51
N GLU A 73 7.82 -1.07 10.94
CA GLU A 73 8.53 0.11 10.46
C GLU A 73 7.84 0.77 9.26
N MET A 74 7.34 -0.01 8.29
CA MET A 74 6.57 0.52 7.16
C MET A 74 5.29 1.22 7.63
N GLN A 75 4.63 0.68 8.65
CA GLN A 75 3.46 1.33 9.25
C GLN A 75 3.83 2.68 9.87
N GLN A 76 4.94 2.77 10.61
CA GLN A 76 5.40 4.04 11.18
C GLN A 76 5.76 5.08 10.11
N LEU A 77 6.32 4.65 8.97
CA LEU A 77 6.62 5.54 7.85
C LEU A 77 5.34 6.05 7.18
N LEU A 78 4.35 5.18 6.99
CA LEU A 78 3.03 5.56 6.49
C LEU A 78 2.31 6.52 7.45
N ASP A 79 2.39 6.28 8.76
CA ASP A 79 1.88 7.18 9.79
C ASP A 79 2.60 8.55 9.74
N GLY A 80 3.90 8.59 9.45
CA GLY A 80 4.63 9.83 9.24
C GLY A 80 4.10 10.69 8.10
N VAL A 81 3.58 10.07 7.02
CA VAL A 81 2.87 10.82 5.96
C VAL A 81 1.48 11.25 6.43
N CYS A 82 0.79 10.43 7.23
CA CYS A 82 -0.50 10.79 7.82
C CYS A 82 -0.39 12.04 8.72
N ASP A 83 0.72 12.19 9.44
CA ASP A 83 0.98 13.33 10.33
C ASP A 83 1.10 14.67 9.58
N LEU A 84 1.27 14.66 8.25
CA LEU A 84 1.25 15.85 7.40
C LEU A 84 -0.17 16.38 7.14
N PHE A 85 -1.20 15.62 7.52
CA PHE A 85 -2.60 16.01 7.39
C PHE A 85 -3.10 16.58 8.74
N PRO A 86 -3.25 17.91 8.88
CA PRO A 86 -3.47 18.56 10.18
C PRO A 86 -4.78 18.14 10.87
N ASP A 87 -5.81 17.82 10.10
CA ASP A 87 -7.12 17.38 10.58
C ASP A 87 -7.36 15.87 10.37
N GLY A 88 -6.26 15.12 10.16
CA GLY A 88 -6.29 13.72 9.75
C GLY A 88 -6.51 13.55 8.24
N VAL A 89 -6.30 12.33 7.75
CA VAL A 89 -6.35 12.00 6.31
C VAL A 89 -7.80 11.94 5.84
N PRO A 90 -8.23 12.76 4.87
CA PRO A 90 -9.56 12.65 4.28
C PRO A 90 -9.79 11.29 3.60
N GLY A 91 -11.01 10.75 3.75
CA GLY A 91 -11.38 9.49 3.10
C GLY A 91 -11.62 9.60 1.59
N ASP A 92 -11.86 10.80 1.09
CA ASP A 92 -12.10 11.09 -0.33
C ASP A 92 -10.84 11.62 -1.02
N ILE A 93 -10.62 11.18 -2.27
CA ILE A 93 -9.42 11.51 -3.05
C ILE A 93 -9.30 13.00 -3.37
N ASP A 94 -10.40 13.67 -3.72
CA ASP A 94 -10.37 15.10 -4.07
C ASP A 94 -10.07 15.91 -2.81
N ALA A 95 -10.70 15.56 -1.68
CA ALA A 95 -10.43 16.20 -0.40
C ALA A 95 -8.97 16.00 0.07
N ARG A 96 -8.37 14.82 -0.14
CA ARG A 96 -6.94 14.61 0.14
C ARG A 96 -6.08 15.51 -0.73
N ASN A 97 -6.36 15.57 -2.02
CA ASN A 97 -5.58 16.35 -2.98
C ASN A 97 -5.69 17.85 -2.73
N ASP A 98 -6.84 18.34 -2.24
CA ASP A 98 -7.00 19.72 -1.78
C ASP A 98 -6.09 20.04 -0.59
N VAL A 99 -6.00 19.14 0.39
CA VAL A 99 -5.08 19.29 1.54
C VAL A 99 -3.63 19.27 1.08
N ILE A 100 -3.25 18.30 0.25
CA ILE A 100 -1.88 18.18 -0.26
C ILE A 100 -1.49 19.43 -1.07
N SER A 101 -2.40 19.94 -1.92
CA SER A 101 -2.19 21.17 -2.70
C SER A 101 -2.10 22.43 -1.85
N SER A 102 -2.53 22.37 -0.59
CA SER A 102 -2.47 23.48 0.36
C SER A 102 -1.18 23.49 1.20
N TRP A 103 -0.35 22.45 1.10
CA TRP A 103 0.91 22.38 1.83
C TRP A 103 1.88 23.51 1.43
N PRO A 104 2.79 23.92 2.33
CA PRO A 104 3.77 24.95 2.03
C PRO A 104 4.65 24.60 0.81
N ASP A 105 4.72 25.51 -0.15
CA ASP A 105 5.59 25.43 -1.34
C ASP A 105 7.01 25.96 -1.04
N ASP A 106 7.48 25.81 0.20
CA ASP A 106 8.83 26.22 0.64
C ASP A 106 9.83 25.05 0.67
N GLY A 107 9.40 23.88 0.20
CA GLY A 107 10.19 22.65 0.14
C GLY A 107 10.26 21.87 1.45
N SER A 108 9.73 22.41 2.57
CA SER A 108 9.83 21.74 3.87
C SER A 108 9.09 20.40 3.91
N VAL A 109 7.94 20.29 3.24
CA VAL A 109 7.18 19.04 3.16
C VAL A 109 7.88 18.03 2.23
N ASP A 110 8.43 18.49 1.11
CA ASP A 110 9.17 17.63 0.18
C ASP A 110 10.40 16.99 0.84
N GLU A 111 11.12 17.73 1.70
CA GLU A 111 12.24 17.19 2.49
C GLU A 111 11.78 16.06 3.43
N VAL A 112 10.64 16.24 4.10
CA VAL A 112 10.06 15.21 4.98
C VAL A 112 9.64 13.98 4.17
N LEU A 113 8.92 14.17 3.07
CA LEU A 113 8.50 13.08 2.19
C LEU A 113 9.70 12.30 1.63
N THR A 114 10.74 13.01 1.17
CA THR A 114 11.97 12.38 0.66
C THR A 114 12.63 11.50 1.73
N ALA A 115 12.73 11.99 2.97
CA ALA A 115 13.31 11.23 4.06
C ALA A 115 12.48 9.99 4.46
N LEU A 116 11.15 10.08 4.36
CA LEU A 116 10.26 8.93 4.58
C LEU A 116 10.38 7.90 3.45
N ASP A 117 10.42 8.37 2.20
CA ASP A 117 10.54 7.54 1.00
C ASP A 117 11.87 6.79 0.98
N ASP A 118 12.99 7.44 1.27
CA ASP A 118 14.32 6.80 1.34
C ASP A 118 14.33 5.65 2.35
N ARG A 119 13.70 5.85 3.52
CA ARG A 119 13.58 4.81 4.55
C ARG A 119 12.63 3.70 4.13
N ALA A 120 11.54 4.02 3.45
CA ALA A 120 10.57 3.03 2.98
C ALA A 120 11.15 2.18 1.85
N LEU A 121 11.85 2.79 0.90
CA LEU A 121 12.55 2.11 -0.19
C LEU A 121 13.64 1.17 0.33
N ALA A 122 14.36 1.54 1.39
CA ALA A 122 15.32 0.65 2.02
C ALA A 122 14.69 -0.64 2.59
N GLN A 123 13.37 -0.67 2.77
CA GLN A 123 12.59 -1.81 3.28
C GLN A 123 11.80 -2.53 2.17
N SER A 124 11.85 -2.08 0.90
CA SER A 124 10.98 -2.59 -0.17
C SER A 124 11.15 -4.09 -0.42
N ASP A 125 12.39 -4.59 -0.43
CA ASP A 125 12.67 -6.02 -0.64
C ASP A 125 12.08 -6.87 0.49
N ALA A 126 12.28 -6.45 1.75
CA ALA A 126 11.71 -7.13 2.89
C ALA A 126 10.17 -7.06 2.90
N PHE A 127 9.59 -5.95 2.43
CA PHE A 127 8.15 -5.82 2.24
C PHE A 127 7.63 -6.81 1.18
N ALA A 128 8.26 -6.86 0.02
CA ALA A 128 7.92 -7.81 -1.04
C ALA A 128 7.99 -9.27 -0.55
N ASP A 129 9.05 -9.64 0.15
CA ASP A 129 9.22 -10.98 0.74
C ASP A 129 8.10 -11.34 1.72
N ARG A 130 7.65 -10.38 2.53
CA ARG A 130 6.53 -10.58 3.47
C ARG A 130 5.21 -10.80 2.74
N ILE A 131 4.94 -10.04 1.67
CA ILE A 131 3.75 -10.24 0.85
C ILE A 131 3.77 -11.64 0.23
N VAL A 132 4.88 -12.04 -0.39
CA VAL A 132 5.01 -13.35 -1.05
C VAL A 132 4.81 -14.48 -0.05
N THR A 133 5.45 -14.41 1.11
CA THR A 133 5.30 -15.40 2.19
C THR A 133 3.84 -15.51 2.62
N PHE A 134 3.19 -14.37 2.88
CA PHE A 134 1.79 -14.33 3.30
C PHE A 134 0.84 -14.95 2.27
N VAL A 135 1.00 -14.61 0.99
CA VAL A 135 0.18 -15.13 -0.10
C VAL A 135 0.34 -16.65 -0.24
N GLY A 136 1.58 -17.15 -0.11
CA GLY A 136 1.87 -18.58 -0.11
C GLY A 136 1.21 -19.32 1.06
N ASP A 137 1.36 -18.80 2.27
CA ASP A 137 0.80 -19.40 3.50
C ASP A 137 -0.73 -19.35 3.54
N SER A 138 -1.32 -18.32 2.93
CA SER A 138 -2.78 -18.15 2.85
C SER A 138 -3.43 -18.98 1.74
N GLY A 139 -2.64 -19.64 0.89
CA GLY A 139 -3.14 -20.42 -0.26
C GLY A 139 -3.83 -19.57 -1.34
N LEU A 140 -3.55 -18.26 -1.37
CA LEU A 140 -4.10 -17.32 -2.34
C LEU A 140 -3.44 -17.46 -3.72
N ALA A 141 -2.17 -17.88 -3.76
CA ALA A 141 -1.48 -18.21 -5.00
C ALA A 141 -2.09 -19.46 -5.63
N ARG A 142 -2.46 -19.37 -6.91
CA ARG A 142 -2.82 -20.55 -7.68
C ARG A 142 -1.57 -21.39 -7.88
N GLN A 143 -1.62 -22.65 -7.46
CA GLN A 143 -0.55 -23.60 -7.78
C GLN A 143 -0.43 -23.72 -9.30
N ARG A 144 0.66 -23.20 -9.87
CA ARG A 144 1.02 -23.48 -11.26
C ARG A 144 1.36 -24.97 -11.33
N ALA A 145 0.43 -25.76 -11.89
CA ALA A 145 0.72 -27.15 -12.24
C ALA A 145 1.94 -27.14 -13.16
N SER A 146 3.05 -27.70 -12.69
CA SER A 146 4.27 -27.87 -13.47
C SER A 146 3.89 -28.59 -14.77
N ARG A 147 4.02 -27.89 -15.90
CA ARG A 147 3.93 -28.49 -17.23
C ARG A 147 5.27 -29.09 -17.61
#